data_AF-A0AB35YD68-F1
#
_entry.id   AF-A0AB35YD68-F1
#
_cell.length_a   1.000
_cell.length_b   1.000
_cell.length_c   1.000
_cell.angle_alpha   90.00
_cell.angle_beta   90.00
_cell.angle_gamma   90.00
#
_symmetry.space_group_name_H-M   'P 1'
#
loop_
_entity.id
_entity.type
_entity.pdbx_description
1 polymer ?
#
loop_
_entity_poly.entity_id
_entity_poly.type
_entity_poly.pdbx_seq_one_letter_code
_entity_poly.pdbx_strand_id
1 'polypeptide(L)' 'MQHFKPSIFMRVIKGFIGSALLTMGLMFIVITVDDKQFLENVLLRVIGVSSIFIGIHLLHRQFHPHSYNKPGTPK' A
#
# COMPACT_ATOMS: atom_id res chain seq x y z
N MET A 1 -5.50 28.06 -13.92
CA MET A 1 -4.67 26.85 -13.73
C MET A 1 -5.54 25.64 -13.98
N GLN A 2 -5.26 24.86 -15.02
CA GLN A 2 -6.02 23.66 -15.35
C GLN A 2 -5.74 22.59 -14.29
N HIS A 3 -6.73 22.32 -13.43
CA HIS A 3 -6.68 21.21 -12.47
C HIS A 3 -6.47 19.91 -13.23
N PHE A 4 -5.28 19.31 -13.11
CA PHE A 4 -5.05 17.91 -13.47
C PHE A 4 -5.81 17.04 -12.46
N LYS A 5 -7.13 16.92 -12.68
CA LYS A 5 -7.94 15.87 -12.06
C LYS A 5 -7.23 14.56 -12.43
N PRO A 6 -6.74 13.75 -11.46
CA PRO A 6 -6.05 12.52 -11.81
C PRO A 6 -6.98 11.72 -12.70
N SER A 7 -6.49 11.40 -13.90
CA SER A 7 -7.27 10.67 -14.89
C SER A 7 -7.76 9.37 -14.25
N ILE A 8 -8.92 8.89 -14.70
CA ILE A 8 -9.49 7.61 -14.22
C ILE A 8 -8.42 6.52 -14.26
N PHE A 9 -7.57 6.53 -15.29
CA PHE A 9 -6.40 5.67 -15.44
C PHE A 9 -5.42 5.73 -14.25
N MET A 10 -5.02 6.92 -13.81
CA MET A 10 -4.13 7.09 -12.65
C MET A 10 -4.75 6.54 -11.36
N ARG A 11 -6.07 6.69 -11.20
CA ARG A 11 -6.81 6.16 -10.05
C ARG A 11 -6.90 4.62 -10.08
N VAL A 12 -7.07 4.03 -11.27
CA VAL A 12 -7.04 2.57 -11.44
C VAL A 12 -5.65 2.02 -11.12
N ILE A 13 -4.57 2.63 -11.62
CA ILE A 13 -3.20 2.19 -11.36
C ILE A 13 -2.88 2.23 -9.86
N LYS A 14 -3.20 3.32 -9.17
CA LYS A 14 -2.95 3.43 -7.72
C LYS A 14 -3.74 2.39 -6.93
N GLY A 15 -4.98 2.10 -7.33
CA GLY A 15 -5.80 1.05 -6.73
C GLY A 15 -5.19 -0.32 -6.93
N PHE A 16 -4.73 -0.60 -8.15
CA PHE A 16 -4.08 -1.85 -8.50
C PHE A 16 -2.78 -2.06 -7.70
N ILE A 17 -1.93 -1.04 -7.59
CA ILE A 17 -0.69 -1.10 -6.80
C ILE A 17 -1.01 -1.37 -5.33
N GLY A 18 -1.98 -0.67 -4.74
CA GLY A 18 -2.39 -0.90 -3.35
C GLY A 18 -2.89 -2.32 -3.10
N SER A 19 -3.70 -2.85 -4.03
CA SER A 19 -4.21 -4.23 -3.96
C SER A 19 -3.10 -5.27 -4.15
N ALA A 20 -2.15 -5.02 -5.05
CA ALA A 20 -1.01 -5.90 -5.27
C ALA A 20 -0.10 -5.97 -4.02
N LEU A 21 0.15 -4.83 -3.37
CA LEU A 21 0.93 -4.76 -2.13
C LEU A 21 0.26 -5.50 -0.96
N LEU A 22 -1.06 -5.44 -0.86
CA LEU A 22 -1.83 -6.23 0.10
C LEU A 22 -1.67 -7.74 -0.13
N THR A 23 -1.82 -8.16 -1.39
CA THR A 23 -1.75 -9.58 -1.77
C THR A 23 -0.34 -10.14 -1.56
N MET A 24 0.69 -9.41 -2.01
CA MET A 24 2.10 -9.74 -1.78
C MET A 24 2.44 -9.76 -0.29
N GLY A 25 1.96 -8.78 0.48
CA GLY A 25 2.22 -8.70 1.91
C GLY A 25 1.61 -9.88 2.68
N LEU A 26 0.39 -10.29 2.34
CA LEU A 26 -0.22 -11.51 2.87
C LEU A 26 0.59 -12.75 2.51
N MET A 27 1.06 -12.85 1.27
CA MET A 27 1.89 -13.97 0.82
C MET A 27 3.20 -14.06 1.62
N PHE A 28 3.87 -12.94 1.88
CA PHE A 28 5.09 -12.91 2.70
C PHE A 28 4.86 -13.29 4.17
N ILE A 29 3.66 -13.07 4.71
CA ILE A 29 3.31 -13.52 6.06
C ILE A 29 3.06 -15.03 6.10
N VAL A 30 2.45 -15.58 5.05
CA VAL A 30 2.09 -17.00 4.93
C VAL A 30 3.31 -17.87 4.58
N ILE A 31 4.30 -17.33 3.86
CA ILE A 31 5.53 -18.07 3.56
C ILE A 31 6.25 -18.42 4.86
N THR A 32 6.37 -19.72 5.11
CA THR A 32 7.25 -20.32 6.11
C THR A 32 8.45 -20.92 5.40
N VAL A 33 9.62 -20.32 5.59
CA VAL A 33 10.93 -20.91 5.31
C VAL A 33 11.27 -21.92 6.41
N ASP A 34 12.12 -22.88 6.09
CA ASP A 34 12.63 -23.94 6.98
C ASP A 34 12.95 -23.41 8.40
N ASP A 35 12.62 -24.18 9.44
CA ASP A 35 12.71 -23.75 10.85
C ASP A 35 14.12 -23.31 11.27
N LYS A 36 15.15 -23.74 10.53
CA LYS A 36 16.55 -23.31 10.75
C LYS A 36 16.81 -21.84 10.35
N GLN A 37 15.94 -21.23 9.53
CA GLN A 37 16.05 -19.85 9.06
C GLN A 37 15.05 -18.93 9.77
N PHE A 38 14.95 -19.07 11.10
CA PHE A 38 14.07 -18.25 11.95
C PHE A 38 14.18 -16.74 11.67
N LEU A 39 15.41 -16.22 11.52
CA LEU A 39 15.63 -14.79 11.28
C LEU A 39 15.05 -14.34 9.94
N GLU A 40 15.14 -15.17 8.89
CA GLU A 40 14.56 -14.87 7.58
C GLU A 40 13.04 -14.91 7.65
N ASN A 41 12.45 -15.87 8.38
CA ASN A 41 11.00 -15.91 8.60
C ASN A 41 10.48 -14.67 9.32
N VAL A 42 11.18 -14.20 10.36
CA VAL A 42 10.83 -12.96 11.06
C VAL A 42 10.94 -11.77 10.11
N LEU A 43 12.01 -11.69 9.31
CA LEU A 43 12.22 -10.61 8.37
C LEU A 43 11.12 -10.56 7.29
N LEU A 44 10.76 -11.72 6.70
CA LEU A 44 9.68 -11.81 5.71
C LEU A 44 8.34 -11.37 6.29
N ARG A 45 8.04 -11.73 7.53
CA ARG A 45 6.82 -11.26 8.22
C ARG A 45 6.81 -9.75 8.43
N VAL A 46 7.94 -9.16 8.85
CA VAL A 46 8.07 -7.71 9.01
C VAL A 46 7.88 -6.99 7.67
N ILE A 47 8.47 -7.50 6.59
CA ILE A 47 8.29 -6.97 5.23
C ILE A 47 6.82 -7.10 4.80
N GLY A 48 6.20 -8.26 5.04
CA GLY A 48 4.81 -8.52 4.69
C GLY A 48 3.82 -7.58 5.38
N VAL A 49 3.96 -7.39 6.70
CA VAL A 49 3.15 -6.45 7.48
C VAL A 49 3.37 -5.00 7.01
N SER A 50 4.61 -4.62 6.72
CA SER A 50 4.93 -3.27 6.21
C SER A 50 4.28 -3.03 4.84
N SER A 51 4.32 -4.01 3.94
CA SER A 51 3.67 -3.96 2.63
C SER A 51 2.16 -3.79 2.74
N ILE A 52 1.51 -4.52 3.66
CA ILE A 52 0.08 -4.39 3.95
C ILE A 52 -0.25 -2.97 4.41
N PHE A 53 0.52 -2.42 5.36
CA PHE A 53 0.32 -1.05 5.85
C PHE A 53 0.42 -0.01 4.73
N ILE A 54 1.42 -0.13 3.86
CA ILE A 54 1.59 0.77 2.71
C ILE A 54 0.43 0.61 1.72
N GLY A 55 0.03 -0.63 1.41
CA GLY A 55 -1.10 -0.91 0.53
C GLY A 55 -2.40 -0.28 1.03
N ILE A 56 -2.72 -0.47 2.32
CA ILE A 56 -3.89 0.15 2.98
C ILE A 56 -3.79 1.66 2.92
N HIS A 57 -2.62 2.25 3.23
CA HIS A 57 -2.44 3.70 3.19
C HIS A 57 -2.68 4.28 1.80
N LEU A 58 -2.17 3.63 0.75
CA LEU A 58 -2.37 4.05 -0.64
C LEU A 58 -3.83 3.95 -1.06
N LEU A 59 -4.52 2.87 -0.68
CA LEU A 59 -5.94 2.69 -0.95
C LEU A 59 -6.79 3.70 -0.18
N HIS A 60 -6.50 3.92 1.11
CA HIS A 60 -7.21 4.88 1.95
C HIS A 60 -7.08 6.30 1.38
N ARG A 61 -5.88 6.70 0.95
CA ARG A 61 -5.66 8.00 0.28
C ARG A 61 -6.40 8.11 -1.06
N GLN A 62 -6.60 7.00 -1.76
CA GLN A 62 -7.36 6.97 -3.01
C GLN A 62 -8.87 7.13 -2.80
N PHE A 63 -9.44 6.45 -1.80
CA PHE A 63 -10.87 6.49 -1.51
C PHE A 63 -11.26 7.76 -0.74
N HIS A 64 -10.41 8.23 0.19
CA HIS A 64 -10.64 9.42 1.02
C HIS A 64 -9.56 10.50 0.81
N PRO A 65 -9.41 11.06 -0.40
CA PRO A 65 -8.37 12.07 -0.67
C PRO A 65 -8.55 13.33 0.16
N HIS A 66 -9.79 13.67 0.55
CA HIS A 66 -10.08 14.88 1.33
C HIS A 66 -9.54 14.81 2.76
N SER A 67 -9.43 13.61 3.34
CA SER A 67 -8.85 13.40 4.67
C SER A 67 -7.34 13.70 4.73
N TYR A 68 -6.67 13.77 3.57
CA TYR A 68 -5.24 14.06 3.44
C TYR A 68 -4.96 15.49 2.96
N ASN A 69 -6.00 16.27 2.62
CA ASN A 69 -5.84 17.68 2.34
C ASN A 69 -5.80 18.43 3.67
N LYS A 70 -4.61 18.88 4.07
CA LYS A 70 -4.47 19.78 5.23
C LYS A 70 -5.20 21.10 4.91
N PRO A 71 -5.99 21.66 5.84
CA PRO A 71 -6.55 22.99 5.67
C PRO A 71 -5.38 23.98 5.57
N GLY A 72 -5.19 24.61 4.39
CA GLY A 72 -4.17 25.62 4.16
C GLY A 72 -3.25 25.41 2.96
N THR A 73 -3.24 24.23 2.32
CA THR A 73 -2.51 24.05 1.05
C THR A 73 -3.40 24.45 -0.15
N PRO A 74 -2.97 25.38 -1.02
CA PRO A 74 -3.78 25.85 -2.15
C PRO A 74 -4.16 24.69 -3.08
N LYS A 75 -5.39 24.74 -3.60
CA LYS A 75 -6.00 23.73 -4.48
C LYS A 75 -5.31 23.63 -5.84
#